data_AF-A0A3D9UMT1-F1
#
_entry.id   AF-A0A3D9UMT1-F1
#
_cell.length_a   1.000
_cell.length_b   1.000
_cell.length_c   1.000
_cell.angle_alpha   90.00
_cell.angle_beta   90.00
_cell.angle_gamma   90.00
#
_symmetry.space_group_name_H-M   'P 1'
#
loop_
_entity.id
_entity.type
_entity.pdbx_description
1 polymer ?
#
loop_
_entity_poly.entity_id
_entity_poly.type
_entity_poly.pdbx_seq_one_letter_code
_entity_poly.pdbx_strand_id
1 'polypeptide(L)'
;MASAEDLRTLLAEVELKLIESEFLRSTAMSVHIDIAAAVVEAFLEGEESLEALDPAREARLRLVVSGLHYLVMEQDLVPDGGPHGYADDLAVMRWVTRVVAGGEGHPVDELNGY
;
A
#
# COMPACT_ATOMS: atom_id res chain seq x y z
N MET A 1 -16.70 5.51 -2.42
CA MET A 1 -15.28 5.80 -2.73
C MET A 1 -14.74 6.68 -1.62
N ALA A 2 -13.48 6.48 -1.23
CA ALA A 2 -12.84 7.25 -0.16
C ALA A 2 -12.77 8.74 -0.51
N SER A 3 -13.20 9.59 0.40
CA SER A 3 -13.05 11.04 0.34
C SER A 3 -11.59 11.45 0.55
N ALA A 4 -11.24 12.71 0.25
CA ALA A 4 -9.92 13.25 0.55
C ALA A 4 -9.60 13.22 2.07
N GLU A 5 -10.61 13.23 2.93
CA GLU A 5 -10.45 13.06 4.37
C GLU A 5 -10.11 11.60 4.71
N ASP A 6 -10.82 10.63 4.11
CA ASP A 6 -10.55 9.21 4.29
C ASP A 6 -9.11 8.83 3.87
N LEU A 7 -8.62 9.41 2.77
CA LEU A 7 -7.24 9.19 2.31
C LEU A 7 -6.19 9.76 3.27
N ARG A 8 -6.47 10.92 3.90
CA ARG A 8 -5.57 11.49 4.91
C ARG A 8 -5.56 10.65 6.18
N THR A 9 -6.72 10.14 6.60
CA THR A 9 -6.83 9.21 7.72
C THR A 9 -6.02 7.94 7.45
N LEU A 10 -6.15 7.37 6.26
CA LEU A 10 -5.38 6.19 5.86
C LEU A 10 -3.86 6.43 5.93
N LEU A 11 -3.38 7.58 5.44
CA LEU A 11 -1.95 7.92 5.52
C LEU A 11 -1.46 8.02 6.97
N ALA A 12 -2.27 8.61 7.87
CA ALA A 12 -1.94 8.68 9.28
C ALA A 12 -1.93 7.30 9.97
N GLU A 13 -2.85 6.40 9.60
CA GLU A 13 -2.87 5.01 10.09
C GLU A 13 -1.65 4.22 9.62
N VAL A 14 -1.21 4.42 8.37
CA VAL A 14 0.02 3.83 7.83
C VAL A 14 1.24 4.33 8.61
N GLU A 15 1.34 5.64 8.83
CA GLU A 15 2.42 6.25 9.62
C GLU A 15 2.46 5.67 11.04
N LEU A 16 1.30 5.54 11.70
CA LEU A 16 1.22 4.94 13.03
C LEU A 16 1.70 3.48 13.03
N LYS A 17 1.24 2.64 12.08
CA LYS A 17 1.68 1.24 11.98
C LYS A 17 3.20 1.14 11.73
N LEU A 18 3.78 2.05 10.95
CA LEU A 18 5.23 2.14 10.77
C LEU A 18 5.95 2.52 12.08
N ILE A 19 5.44 3.49 12.84
CA ILE A 19 6.01 3.89 14.13
C ILE A 19 5.98 2.73 15.14
N GLU A 20 4.93 1.92 15.12
CA GLU A 20 4.75 0.80 16.04
C GLU A 20 5.54 -0.45 15.64
N SER A 21 5.85 -0.64 14.35
CA SER A 21 6.55 -1.82 13.84
C SER A 21 8.02 -1.57 13.51
N GLU A 22 8.93 -2.02 14.38
CA GLU A 22 10.38 -2.04 14.08
C GLU A 22 10.73 -2.89 12.86
N PHE A 23 9.97 -3.96 12.60
CA PHE A 23 10.15 -4.84 11.44
C PHE A 23 9.91 -4.09 10.12
N LEU A 24 8.82 -3.32 10.03
CA LEU A 24 8.49 -2.55 8.83
C LEU A 24 9.50 -1.40 8.60
N ARG A 25 10.00 -0.77 9.66
CA ARG A 25 10.99 0.33 9.57
C ARG A 25 12.40 -0.10 9.20
N SER A 26 12.85 -1.25 9.69
CA SER A 26 14.27 -1.67 9.57
C SER A 26 14.61 -2.29 8.22
N THR A 27 13.61 -2.60 7.40
CA THR A 27 13.79 -3.32 6.15
C THR A 27 13.73 -2.36 4.95
N ALA A 28 14.34 -2.72 3.81
CA ALA A 28 14.21 -2.01 2.54
C ALA A 28 12.74 -1.82 2.06
N MET A 29 11.79 -2.39 2.79
CA MET A 29 10.34 -2.20 2.71
C MET A 29 9.84 -0.78 2.84
N SER A 30 10.43 0.00 3.75
CA SER A 30 9.86 1.31 4.07
C SER A 30 9.70 2.09 2.78
N VAL A 31 10.66 1.95 1.86
CA VAL A 31 10.65 2.50 0.51
C VAL A 31 9.39 2.16 -0.29
N HIS A 32 8.90 0.91 -0.26
CA HIS A 32 7.69 0.54 -1.00
C HIS A 32 6.43 1.16 -0.37
N ILE A 33 6.39 1.26 0.95
CA ILE A 33 5.29 1.90 1.69
C ILE A 33 5.35 3.43 1.46
N ASP A 34 6.53 4.03 1.53
CA ASP A 34 6.80 5.44 1.28
C ASP A 34 6.41 5.82 -0.16
N ILE A 35 6.76 5.00 -1.15
CA ILE A 35 6.34 5.22 -2.55
C ILE A 35 4.82 5.19 -2.67
N ALA A 36 4.16 4.21 -2.05
CA ALA A 36 2.71 4.10 -2.10
C ALA A 36 2.02 5.30 -1.41
N ALA A 37 2.53 5.72 -0.24
CA ALA A 37 2.06 6.91 0.47
C ALA A 37 2.25 8.17 -0.37
N ALA A 38 3.44 8.37 -0.96
CA ALA A 38 3.76 9.53 -1.79
C ALA A 38 2.85 9.63 -3.04
N VAL A 39 2.42 8.49 -3.61
CA VAL A 39 1.44 8.50 -4.72
C VAL A 39 0.08 9.04 -4.27
N VAL A 40 -0.38 8.68 -3.07
CA VAL A 40 -1.63 9.19 -2.51
C VAL A 40 -1.50 10.67 -2.11
N GLU A 41 -0.38 11.06 -1.52
CA GLU A 41 -0.07 12.46 -1.19
C GLU A 41 -0.07 13.33 -2.45
N ALA A 42 0.64 12.91 -3.50
CA ALA A 42 0.68 13.64 -4.77
C ALA A 42 -0.71 13.79 -5.41
N PHE A 43 -1.57 12.78 -5.26
CA PHE A 43 -2.96 12.86 -5.69
C PHE A 43 -3.75 13.90 -4.86
N LEU A 44 -3.60 13.90 -3.54
CA LEU A 44 -4.25 14.86 -2.64
C LEU A 44 -3.78 16.29 -2.87
N GLU A 45 -2.51 16.50 -3.17
CA GLU A 45 -1.91 17.81 -3.46
C GLU A 45 -2.27 18.32 -4.86
N GLY A 46 -2.47 17.42 -5.84
CA GLY A 46 -2.78 17.78 -7.21
C GLY A 46 -4.16 18.43 -7.40
N GLU A 47 -5.02 18.42 -6.37
CA GLU A 47 -6.43 18.88 -6.40
C GLU A 47 -7.27 18.27 -7.55
N GLU A 48 -6.77 17.22 -8.20
CA GLU A 48 -7.39 16.58 -9.33
C GLU A 48 -8.53 15.69 -8.82
N SER A 49 -9.75 15.88 -9.33
CA SER A 49 -10.86 15.00 -8.97
C SER A 49 -10.57 13.58 -9.49
N LEU A 50 -10.92 12.56 -8.71
CA LEU A 50 -10.88 11.16 -9.15
C LEU A 50 -11.63 10.94 -10.47
N GLU A 51 -12.71 11.68 -10.68
CA GLU A 51 -13.55 11.62 -11.90
C GLU A 51 -12.86 12.22 -13.13
N ALA A 52 -11.79 12.99 -12.93
CA ALA A 52 -10.98 13.59 -13.99
C ALA A 52 -9.78 12.71 -14.39
N LEU A 53 -9.49 11.65 -13.64
CA LEU A 53 -8.43 10.71 -13.99
C LEU A 53 -8.84 9.84 -15.17
N ASP A 54 -7.87 9.52 -16.04
CA ASP A 54 -8.11 8.46 -17.01
C ASP A 54 -8.26 7.09 -16.29
N PRO A 55 -8.97 6.13 -16.91
CA PRO A 55 -9.27 4.85 -16.26
C PRO A 55 -8.05 4.07 -15.78
N ALA A 56 -6.88 4.22 -16.43
CA ALA A 56 -5.67 3.52 -16.03
C ALA A 56 -5.04 4.17 -14.79
N ARG A 57 -4.98 5.52 -14.74
CA ARG A 57 -4.55 6.26 -13.55
C ARG A 57 -5.47 6.00 -12.37
N GLU A 58 -6.78 6.01 -12.59
CA GLU A 58 -7.76 5.70 -11.56
C GLU A 58 -7.58 4.28 -11.00
N ALA A 59 -7.44 3.28 -11.87
CA ALA A 59 -7.22 1.90 -11.45
C ALA A 59 -5.93 1.73 -10.63
N ARG A 60 -4.85 2.41 -11.03
CA ARG A 60 -3.57 2.39 -10.30
C ARG A 60 -3.70 3.05 -8.93
N LEU A 61 -4.35 4.20 -8.84
CA LEU A 61 -4.56 4.89 -7.56
C LEU A 61 -5.44 4.04 -6.63
N ARG A 62 -6.52 3.45 -7.14
CA ARG A 62 -7.36 2.53 -6.36
C ARG A 62 -6.56 1.34 -5.85
N LEU A 63 -5.68 0.77 -6.67
CA LEU A 63 -4.80 -0.33 -6.26
C LEU A 63 -3.86 0.07 -5.12
N VAL A 64 -3.24 1.27 -5.21
CA VAL A 64 -2.39 1.81 -4.15
C VAL A 64 -3.17 1.98 -2.85
N VAL A 65 -4.33 2.62 -2.92
CA VAL A 65 -5.20 2.85 -1.76
C VAL A 65 -5.64 1.52 -1.14
N SER A 66 -6.01 0.53 -1.94
CA SER A 66 -6.34 -0.81 -1.45
C SER A 66 -5.17 -1.52 -0.79
N GLY A 67 -3.95 -1.37 -1.34
CA GLY A 67 -2.73 -1.93 -0.73
C GLY A 67 -2.43 -1.32 0.63
N LEU A 68 -2.54 0.01 0.75
CA LEU A 68 -2.37 0.70 2.03
C LEU A 68 -3.47 0.34 3.04
N HIS A 69 -4.71 0.20 2.60
CA HIS A 69 -5.79 -0.30 3.47
C HIS A 69 -5.50 -1.70 3.98
N TYR A 70 -5.08 -2.62 3.11
CA TYR A 70 -4.68 -3.96 3.51
C TYR A 70 -3.57 -3.90 4.55
N LEU A 71 -2.55 -3.08 4.31
CA LEU A 71 -1.45 -2.87 5.23
C LEU A 71 -1.93 -2.41 6.61
N VAL A 72 -2.96 -1.57 6.76
CA VAL A 72 -3.38 -1.10 8.10
C VAL A 72 -4.47 -1.93 8.76
N MET A 73 -5.06 -2.90 8.05
CA MET A 73 -6.10 -3.74 8.63
C MET A 73 -5.56 -4.59 9.79
N GLU A 74 -6.21 -4.48 10.96
CA GLU A 74 -5.91 -5.29 12.15
C GLU A 74 -6.25 -6.79 11.96
N GLN A 75 -7.12 -7.11 11.00
CA GLN A 75 -7.57 -8.47 10.71
C GLN A 75 -6.71 -9.07 9.60
N ASP A 76 -5.59 -9.63 10.03
CA ASP A 76 -4.96 -10.73 9.33
C ASP A 76 -6.06 -11.80 9.08
N LEU A 77 -6.50 -11.96 7.82
CA LEU A 77 -7.45 -13.02 7.44
C LEU A 77 -6.90 -14.42 7.77
N VAL A 78 -5.60 -14.50 8.02
CA VAL A 78 -4.89 -15.62 8.65
C VAL A 78 -4.18 -15.06 9.89
N PRO A 79 -4.66 -15.34 11.12
CA PRO A 79 -4.14 -14.74 12.34
C PRO A 79 -2.75 -15.29 12.66
N ASP A 80 -1.70 -14.68 12.12
CA ASP A 80 -0.32 -14.98 12.49
C ASP A 80 0.34 -13.72 13.02
N GLY A 81 0.14 -13.42 14.31
CA GLY A 81 0.93 -12.45 15.07
C GLY A 81 2.42 -12.79 15.18
N GLY A 82 2.91 -13.71 14.36
CA GLY A 82 4.30 -14.02 14.13
C GLY A 82 4.87 -13.24 12.93
N PRO A 83 6.15 -13.44 12.61
CA PRO A 83 6.83 -12.76 11.50
C PRO A 83 6.26 -13.03 10.09
N HIS A 84 5.20 -13.85 9.97
CA HIS A 84 4.61 -14.28 8.69
C HIS A 84 3.50 -13.33 8.20
N GLY A 85 2.65 -12.78 9.09
CA GLY A 85 1.65 -11.77 8.69
C GLY A 85 2.30 -10.50 8.11
N TYR A 86 3.42 -10.09 8.72
CA TYR A 86 4.22 -9.02 8.12
C TYR A 86 4.80 -9.41 6.76
N ALA A 87 5.16 -10.67 6.50
CA ALA A 87 5.73 -11.10 5.21
C ALA A 87 4.74 -10.94 4.05
N ASP A 88 3.46 -11.23 4.31
CA ASP A 88 2.37 -11.08 3.34
C ASP A 88 2.09 -9.61 3.04
N ASP A 89 2.09 -8.74 4.07
CA ASP A 89 2.03 -7.28 3.90
C ASP A 89 3.12 -6.79 2.93
N LEU A 90 4.33 -7.39 2.98
CA LEU A 90 5.46 -6.96 2.14
C LEU A 90 5.26 -7.37 0.70
N ALA A 91 4.83 -8.62 0.50
CA ALA A 91 4.59 -9.17 -0.82
C ALA A 91 3.53 -8.33 -1.55
N VAL A 92 2.47 -7.94 -0.84
CA VAL A 92 1.42 -7.06 -1.37
C VAL A 92 1.97 -5.67 -1.71
N MET A 93 2.67 -4.99 -0.79
CA MET A 93 3.17 -3.63 -1.03
C MET A 93 4.22 -3.57 -2.15
N ARG A 94 5.09 -4.58 -2.24
CA ARG A 94 6.06 -4.72 -3.32
C ARG A 94 5.38 -4.96 -4.66
N TRP A 95 4.34 -5.78 -4.69
CA TRP A 95 3.55 -5.99 -5.89
C TRP A 95 2.82 -4.73 -6.33
N VAL A 96 2.14 -4.03 -5.43
CA VAL A 96 1.45 -2.77 -5.72
C VAL A 96 2.39 -1.75 -6.37
N THR A 97 3.55 -1.49 -5.76
CA THR A 97 4.51 -0.52 -6.29
C THR A 97 5.08 -0.91 -7.65
N ARG A 98 5.33 -2.21 -7.89
CA ARG A 98 5.74 -2.71 -9.20
C ARG A 98 4.67 -2.52 -10.27
N VAL A 99 3.41 -2.86 -9.97
CA VAL A 99 2.30 -2.70 -10.94
C VAL A 99 2.11 -1.22 -11.30
N VAL A 100 2.21 -0.33 -10.31
CA VAL A 100 2.14 1.13 -10.53
C VAL A 100 3.27 1.63 -11.41
N ALA A 101 4.47 1.07 -11.26
CA ALA A 101 5.63 1.33 -12.12
C ALA A 101 5.52 0.72 -13.54
N GLY A 102 4.44 -0.01 -13.84
CA GLY A 102 4.20 -0.63 -15.14
C GLY A 102 4.73 -2.06 -15.28
N GLY A 103 5.06 -2.73 -14.18
CA GLY A 103 5.40 -4.15 -14.17
C GLY A 103 4.16 -5.06 -14.22
N GLU A 104 4.37 -6.32 -14.63
CA GLU A 104 3.35 -7.38 -14.66
C GLU A 104 3.65 -8.45 -13.57
N GLY A 105 2.66 -9.32 -13.30
CA GLY A 105 2.77 -10.46 -12.34
C GLY A 105 1.82 -10.38 -11.16
N HIS A 106 1.63 -11.49 -10.43
CA HIS A 106 0.78 -11.59 -9.23
C HIS A 106 1.66 -11.67 -7.97
N PRO A 107 1.23 -11.16 -6.79
CA PRO A 107 2.06 -11.18 -5.57
C PRO A 107 2.49 -12.60 -5.17
N VAL A 108 1.67 -13.62 -5.46
CA VAL A 108 1.98 -15.03 -5.19
C VAL A 108 3.14 -15.59 -6.03
N ASP A 109 3.49 -14.95 -7.14
CA ASP A 109 4.64 -15.36 -7.96
C ASP A 109 5.96 -15.17 -7.18
N GLU A 110 5.97 -14.27 -6.20
CA GLU A 110 7.14 -14.00 -5.36
C GLU A 110 7.23 -14.90 -4.11
N LEU A 111 6.13 -15.54 -3.72
CA LEU A 111 6.08 -16.46 -2.59
C LEU A 111 6.64 -17.84 -2.92
N ASN A 112 6.62 -18.25 -4.20
CA ASN A 112 7.17 -19.53 -4.67
C ASN A 112 8.70 -19.55 -4.83
N GLY A 113 9.38 -18.44 -4.50
CA GLY A 113 10.83 -18.28 -4.65
C GLY A 113 11.65 -18.38 -3.36
N TYR A 114 11.01 -18.62 -2.21
CA TYR A 114 11.65 -18.74 -0.88
C TYR A 114 11.56 -20.17 -0.34
#